data_AF-A0A550H389-F1
#
_entry.id   AF-A0A550H389-F1
#
_cell.length_a   1.000
_cell.length_b   1.000
_cell.length_c   1.000
_cell.angle_alpha   90.00
_cell.angle_beta   90.00
_cell.angle_gamma   90.00
#
_symmetry.space_group_name_H-M   'P 1'
#
loop_
_entity.id
_entity.type
_entity.pdbx_description
1 polymer ?
#
loop_
_entity_poly.entity_id
_entity_poly.type
_entity_poly.pdbx_seq_one_letter_code
_entity_poly.pdbx_strand_id
1 'polypeptide(L)'
;MRPLCVLVLSALGYMDFSYITQITYGPLWITGSYLTSINIAIFILITALSLAYRRLWCRICPLGALTALFSTFTPFKQIALTRLHKNEQKCTKCGVCKRVCPTQANQVYDKKGGDVTESRCMLCARCVEMCPYEEALSLKVAGKPVMKSRNWL
;
A
#
# COMPACT_ATOMS: atom_id res chain seq x y z
N MET A 1 -45.82 8.52 14.23
CA MET A 1 -45.58 9.97 14.34
C MET A 1 -45.65 10.45 15.81
N ARG A 2 -44.88 9.86 16.73
CA ARG A 2 -44.80 10.25 18.15
C ARG A 2 -43.42 10.66 18.69
N PRO A 3 -42.30 10.70 17.92
CA PRO A 3 -41.00 11.03 18.52
C PRO A 3 -40.85 12.54 18.80
N LEU A 4 -41.46 13.41 17.99
CA LEU A 4 -41.37 14.86 18.16
C LEU A 4 -42.08 15.37 19.42
N CYS A 5 -43.28 14.86 19.75
CA CYS A 5 -43.96 15.23 21.00
C CYS A 5 -43.16 14.80 22.24
N VAL A 6 -42.54 13.62 22.21
CA VAL A 6 -41.75 13.11 23.35
C VAL A 6 -40.49 13.96 23.56
N LEU A 7 -39.84 14.40 22.47
CA LEU A 7 -38.70 15.32 22.53
C LEU A 7 -39.10 16.69 23.10
N VAL A 8 -40.23 17.25 22.67
CA VAL A 8 -40.73 18.55 23.17
C VAL A 8 -41.09 18.48 24.66
N LEU A 9 -41.76 17.42 25.12
CA LEU A 9 -42.09 17.21 26.54
C LEU A 9 -40.84 16.98 27.41
N SER A 10 -39.79 16.35 26.86
CA SER A 10 -38.50 16.20 27.54
C SER A 10 -37.72 17.51 27.64
N ALA A 11 -37.75 18.34 26.59
CA ALA A 11 -37.10 19.65 26.58
C ALA A 11 -37.79 20.64 27.55
N LEU A 12 -39.10 20.48 27.77
CA LEU A 12 -39.88 21.26 28.74
C LEU A 12 -39.72 20.75 30.19
N GLY A 13 -38.88 19.74 30.44
CA GLY A 13 -38.56 19.25 31.78
C GLY A 13 -39.69 18.46 32.46
N TYR A 14 -40.74 18.08 31.73
CA TYR A 14 -41.88 17.34 32.28
C TYR A 14 -41.65 15.83 32.40
N MET A 15 -40.61 15.30 31.75
CA MET A 15 -40.27 13.88 31.78
C MET A 15 -38.78 13.67 32.00
N ASP A 16 -38.43 12.83 32.97
CA ASP A 16 -37.06 12.40 33.21
C ASP A 16 -36.47 11.71 31.97
N PHE A 17 -35.31 12.18 31.52
CA PHE A 17 -34.59 11.67 30.35
C PHE A 17 -34.30 10.16 30.47
N SER A 18 -34.16 9.65 31.69
CA SER A 18 -33.99 8.22 32.01
C SER A 18 -35.20 7.35 31.64
N TYR A 19 -36.42 7.89 31.63
CA TYR A 19 -37.63 7.13 31.28
C TYR A 19 -37.77 6.94 29.76
N ILE A 20 -37.39 7.95 28.98
CA ILE A 20 -37.44 7.93 27.51
C ILE A 20 -36.40 6.97 26.93
N THR A 21 -35.22 6.92 27.55
CA THR A 21 -34.16 5.97 27.15
C THR A 21 -34.54 4.53 27.48
N GLN A 22 -35.23 4.26 28.60
CA GLN A 22 -35.74 2.92 28.90
C GLN A 22 -36.81 2.43 27.91
N ILE A 23 -37.76 3.29 27.52
CA ILE A 23 -38.86 2.90 26.61
C ILE A 23 -38.38 2.73 25.16
N THR A 24 -37.46 3.58 24.71
CA THR A 24 -37.00 3.58 23.31
C THR A 24 -35.97 2.49 23.04
N TYR A 25 -35.16 2.14 24.05
CA TYR A 25 -34.01 1.24 23.86
C TYR A 25 -34.10 -0.07 24.67
N GLY A 26 -35.10 -0.28 25.54
CA GLY A 26 -35.22 -1.53 26.34
C GLY A 26 -33.95 -1.85 27.15
N PRO A 27 -33.69 -3.10 27.59
CA PRO A 27 -32.42 -3.50 28.22
C PRO A 27 -31.20 -3.46 27.27
N LEU A 28 -31.38 -2.98 26.03
CA LEU A 28 -30.32 -2.87 25.02
C LEU A 28 -29.37 -1.68 25.22
N TRP A 29 -29.64 -0.74 26.13
CA TRP A 29 -28.71 0.36 26.42
C TRP A 29 -27.39 -0.14 27.02
N ILE A 30 -27.47 -1.17 27.86
CA ILE A 30 -26.32 -1.85 28.46
C ILE A 30 -25.53 -2.56 27.35
N THR A 31 -26.19 -3.40 26.55
CA THR A 31 -25.57 -4.16 25.46
C THR A 31 -24.99 -3.25 24.37
N GLY A 32 -25.63 -2.12 24.07
CA GLY A 32 -25.15 -1.12 23.13
C GLY A 32 -23.92 -0.37 23.62
N SER A 33 -23.86 -0.03 24.90
CA SER A 33 -22.67 0.59 25.50
C SER A 33 -21.45 -0.35 25.49
N TYR A 34 -21.66 -1.65 25.73
CA TYR A 34 -20.61 -2.66 25.61
C TYR A 34 -20.14 -2.85 24.17
N LEU A 35 -21.06 -2.94 23.21
CA LEU A 35 -20.70 -3.12 21.81
C LEU A 35 -19.96 -1.90 21.23
N THR A 36 -20.39 -0.69 21.59
CA THR A 36 -19.74 0.56 21.13
C THR A 36 -18.36 0.74 21.75
N SER A 37 -18.20 0.46 23.04
CA SER A 37 -16.88 0.53 23.71
C SER A 37 -15.89 -0.49 23.15
N ILE A 38 -16.32 -1.73 22.88
CA ILE A 38 -15.48 -2.75 22.23
C ILE A 38 -15.06 -2.30 20.83
N ASN A 39 -15.98 -1.77 20.02
CA ASN A 39 -15.65 -1.29 18.67
C ASN A 39 -14.67 -0.12 18.68
N ILE A 40 -14.86 0.85 19.58
CA ILE A 40 -13.95 1.99 19.72
C ILE A 40 -12.56 1.53 20.17
N ALA A 41 -12.49 0.62 21.15
CA ALA A 41 -11.22 0.06 21.62
C ALA A 41 -10.46 -0.67 20.49
N ILE A 42 -11.17 -1.49 19.71
CA ILE A 42 -10.61 -2.17 18.53
C ILE A 42 -10.14 -1.15 17.50
N PHE A 43 -10.91 -0.10 17.23
CA PHE A 43 -10.57 0.93 16.26
C PHE A 43 -9.32 1.72 16.67
N ILE A 44 -9.21 2.10 17.95
CA ILE A 44 -8.04 2.79 18.50
C ILE A 44 -6.81 1.89 18.46
N LEU A 45 -6.95 0.62 18.85
CA LEU A 45 -5.86 -0.36 18.81
C LEU A 45 -5.33 -0.55 17.38
N ILE A 46 -6.23 -0.74 16.41
CA ILE A 46 -5.87 -0.91 15.01
C ILE A 46 -5.22 0.35 14.44
N THR A 47 -5.74 1.54 14.79
CA THR A 47 -5.18 2.82 14.33
C THR A 47 -3.80 3.07 14.93
N ALA A 48 -3.61 2.79 16.23
CA ALA A 48 -2.32 2.89 16.89
C ALA A 48 -1.30 1.90 16.31
N LEU A 49 -1.71 0.66 16.02
CA LEU A 49 -0.86 -0.36 15.40
C LEU A 49 -0.49 0.01 13.96
N SER A 50 -1.42 0.61 13.21
CA SER A 50 -1.22 1.16 11.87
C SER A 50 -0.15 2.26 11.85
N LEU A 51 -0.12 3.09 12.89
CA LEU A 51 0.85 4.17 13.06
C LEU A 51 2.20 3.67 13.57
N ALA A 52 2.20 2.71 14.50
CA ALA A 52 3.42 2.14 15.09
C ALA A 52 4.27 1.39 14.06
N TYR A 53 3.65 0.68 13.13
CA TYR A 53 4.39 0.04 12.05
C TYR A 53 4.23 0.79 10.72
N ARG A 54 5.26 1.58 10.38
CA ARG A 54 5.38 2.20 9.05
C ARG A 54 5.14 1.16 7.95
N ARG A 55 4.01 1.28 7.24
CA ARG A 55 3.61 0.50 6.05
C ARG A 55 3.18 -0.95 6.27
N LEU A 56 2.70 -1.37 7.46
CA LEU A 56 2.10 -2.71 7.61
C LEU A 56 0.89 -2.91 6.69
N TRP A 57 0.02 -1.90 6.59
CA TRP A 57 -1.15 -1.97 5.72
C TRP A 57 -0.78 -2.16 4.25
N CYS A 58 0.35 -1.58 3.80
CA CYS A 58 0.84 -1.79 2.43
C CYS A 58 1.43 -3.19 2.21
N ARG A 59 1.99 -3.83 3.25
CA ARG A 59 2.54 -5.20 3.17
C ARG A 59 1.43 -6.26 3.16
N ILE A 60 0.31 -6.00 3.83
CA ILE A 60 -0.82 -6.93 3.99
C ILE A 60 -1.99 -6.57 3.03
N CYS A 61 -1.85 -5.50 2.23
CA CYS A 61 -2.93 -5.04 1.37
C CYS A 61 -3.35 -6.13 0.37
N PRO A 62 -4.64 -6.55 0.36
CA PRO A 62 -5.12 -7.57 -0.55
C PRO A 62 -4.95 -7.16 -2.03
N LEU A 63 -5.01 -5.86 -2.34
CA LEU A 63 -4.69 -5.33 -3.67
C LEU A 63 -3.21 -5.51 -4.05
N GLY A 64 -2.30 -5.37 -3.08
CA GLY A 64 -0.87 -5.63 -3.27
C GLY A 64 -0.59 -7.10 -3.55
N ALA A 65 -1.28 -8.01 -2.84
CA ALA A 65 -1.21 -9.44 -3.10
C ALA A 65 -1.77 -9.81 -4.48
N LEU A 66 -2.88 -9.20 -4.90
CA LEU A 66 -3.46 -9.41 -6.23
C LEU A 66 -2.51 -8.94 -7.34
N THR A 67 -1.91 -7.76 -7.24
CA THR A 67 -0.92 -7.29 -8.24
C THR A 67 0.34 -8.15 -8.29
N ALA A 68 0.82 -8.66 -7.15
CA ALA A 68 1.91 -9.63 -7.09
C ALA A 68 1.53 -10.97 -7.74
N LEU A 69 0.28 -11.41 -7.58
CA LEU A 69 -0.23 -12.63 -8.19
C LEU A 69 -0.36 -12.48 -9.71
N PHE A 70 -0.99 -11.41 -10.20
CA PHE A 70 -1.14 -11.14 -11.63
C PHE A 70 0.20 -10.96 -12.36
N SER A 71 1.18 -10.32 -11.72
CA SER A 71 2.53 -10.17 -12.29
C SER A 71 3.38 -11.44 -12.23
N THR A 72 3.03 -12.40 -11.37
CA THR A 72 3.72 -13.70 -11.24
C THR A 72 3.09 -14.77 -12.14
N PHE A 73 1.85 -14.59 -12.61
CA PHE A 73 1.21 -15.51 -13.56
C PHE A 73 2.04 -15.60 -14.86
N THR A 74 2.58 -16.79 -15.10
CA THR A 74 3.49 -17.16 -16.19
C THR A 74 3.10 -16.70 -17.60
N PRO A 75 1.82 -16.72 -18.04
CA PRO A 75 1.46 -16.26 -19.39
C PRO A 75 1.63 -14.73 -19.56
N PHE A 76 1.35 -13.92 -18.53
CA PHE A 76 1.49 -12.46 -18.60
C PHE A 76 2.95 -12.01 -18.45
N LYS A 77 3.79 -12.74 -17.71
CA LYS A 77 5.24 -12.49 -17.62
C LYS A 77 5.98 -12.70 -18.96
N GLN A 78 5.43 -13.56 -19.82
CA GLN A 78 5.93 -13.73 -21.19
C GLN A 78 5.40 -12.64 -22.15
N ILE A 79 4.17 -12.15 -21.93
CA ILE A 79 3.62 -10.95 -22.60
C ILE A 79 4.30 -9.65 -22.14
N ALA A 80 4.96 -9.64 -20.98
CA ALA A 80 5.72 -8.49 -20.49
C ALA A 80 6.94 -8.24 -21.40
N LEU A 81 6.68 -7.51 -22.48
CA LEU A 81 7.64 -7.06 -23.48
C LEU A 81 8.74 -6.19 -22.86
N THR A 82 8.50 -5.63 -21.66
CA THR A 82 9.40 -4.75 -20.94
C THR A 82 10.35 -5.53 -20.02
N ARG A 83 11.66 -5.49 -20.29
CA ARG A 83 12.72 -6.12 -19.48
C ARG A 83 13.79 -5.11 -19.10
N LEU A 84 14.24 -5.16 -17.85
CA LEU A 84 15.33 -4.36 -17.33
C LEU A 84 16.64 -5.15 -17.46
N HIS A 85 17.58 -4.62 -18.26
CA HIS A 85 18.85 -5.25 -18.53
C HIS A 85 20.01 -4.46 -17.92
N LYS A 86 20.88 -5.16 -17.20
CA LYS A 86 22.07 -4.62 -16.53
C LYS A 86 23.33 -5.06 -17.27
N ASN A 87 24.21 -4.10 -17.55
CA ASN A 87 25.53 -4.38 -18.08
C ASN A 87 26.53 -4.52 -16.92
N GLU A 88 27.14 -5.69 -16.77
CA GLU A 88 28.10 -5.97 -15.69
C GLU A 88 29.36 -5.11 -15.82
N GLN A 89 29.86 -4.92 -17.04
CA GLN A 89 31.13 -4.22 -17.26
C GLN A 89 31.07 -2.72 -16.93
N LYS A 90 29.89 -2.11 -17.10
CA LYS A 90 29.68 -0.68 -16.82
C LYS A 90 29.15 -0.41 -15.40
N CYS A 91 28.70 -1.44 -14.67
CA CYS A 91 28.11 -1.27 -13.35
C CYS A 91 29.14 -1.41 -12.23
N THR A 92 29.38 -0.33 -11.48
CA THR A 92 30.33 -0.33 -10.35
C THR A 92 29.70 -0.71 -8.99
N LYS A 93 28.42 -1.13 -8.98
CA LYS A 93 27.64 -1.38 -7.75
C LYS A 93 27.62 -0.19 -6.77
N CYS A 94 27.41 1.03 -7.27
CA CYS A 94 27.29 2.24 -6.43
C CYS A 94 26.06 2.29 -5.49
N GLY A 95 25.08 1.39 -5.66
CA GLY A 95 23.90 1.29 -4.78
C GLY A 95 22.81 2.36 -4.97
N VAL A 96 22.96 3.29 -5.92
CA VAL A 96 21.95 4.32 -6.22
C VAL A 96 20.60 3.69 -6.59
N CYS A 97 20.61 2.64 -7.42
CA CYS A 97 19.41 1.92 -7.84
C CYS A 97 18.57 1.39 -6.65
N LYS A 98 19.22 0.97 -5.55
CA LYS A 98 18.55 0.48 -4.34
C LYS A 98 17.86 1.61 -3.56
N ARG A 99 18.49 2.79 -3.50
CA ARG A 99 17.96 3.96 -2.77
C ARG A 99 16.75 4.58 -3.46
N VAL A 100 16.76 4.63 -4.79
CA VAL A 100 15.68 5.27 -5.57
C VAL A 100 14.47 4.36 -5.81
N CYS A 101 14.59 3.05 -5.52
CA CYS A 101 13.55 2.07 -5.79
C CYS A 101 12.38 2.20 -4.79
N PRO A 102 11.14 2.54 -5.24
CA PRO A 102 10.01 2.69 -4.34
C PRO A 102 9.56 1.36 -3.72
N THR A 103 9.75 0.25 -4.45
CA THR A 103 9.39 -1.11 -4.00
C THR A 103 10.53 -1.88 -3.35
N GLN A 104 11.71 -1.26 -3.24
CA GLN A 104 12.92 -1.88 -2.67
C GLN A 104 13.26 -3.24 -3.33
N ALA A 105 13.12 -3.32 -4.65
CA ALA A 105 13.56 -4.47 -5.43
C ALA A 105 15.10 -4.53 -5.46
N ASN A 106 15.67 -5.52 -4.78
CA ASN A 106 17.12 -5.60 -4.57
C ASN A 106 17.85 -6.32 -5.72
N GLN A 107 17.14 -7.06 -6.58
CA GLN A 107 17.78 -7.80 -7.68
C GLN A 107 18.61 -6.93 -8.64
N VAL A 108 18.24 -5.65 -8.81
CA VAL A 108 18.98 -4.69 -9.64
C VAL A 108 20.40 -4.45 -9.10
N TYR A 109 20.57 -4.48 -7.78
CA TYR A 109 21.86 -4.34 -7.11
C TYR A 109 22.60 -5.68 -7.02
N ASP A 110 21.91 -6.74 -6.58
CA ASP A 110 22.53 -8.01 -6.22
C ASP A 110 23.04 -8.81 -7.44
N LYS A 111 22.29 -8.84 -8.55
CA LYS A 111 22.73 -9.54 -9.76
C LYS A 111 23.92 -8.83 -10.42
N LYS A 112 24.88 -9.61 -10.94
CA LYS A 112 26.05 -9.09 -11.65
C LYS A 112 25.70 -8.44 -13.01
N GLY A 113 24.89 -9.12 -13.82
CA GLY A 113 24.45 -8.63 -15.13
C GLY A 113 23.26 -9.41 -15.70
N GLY A 114 22.80 -9.01 -16.88
CA GLY A 114 21.69 -9.64 -17.61
C GLY A 114 20.31 -9.09 -17.24
N ASP A 115 19.27 -9.92 -17.33
CA ASP A 115 17.91 -9.56 -16.94
C ASP A 115 17.77 -9.50 -15.41
N VAL A 116 17.54 -8.28 -14.91
CA VAL A 116 17.37 -7.96 -13.48
C VAL A 116 15.91 -7.68 -13.12
N THR A 117 14.96 -8.06 -14.00
CA THR A 117 13.52 -7.88 -13.77
C THR A 117 13.02 -8.87 -12.70
N GLU A 118 12.64 -8.32 -11.54
CA GLU A 118 12.05 -9.05 -10.41
C GLU A 118 10.52 -8.90 -10.41
N SER A 119 9.78 -9.81 -9.75
CA SER A 119 8.31 -9.69 -9.58
C SER A 119 7.88 -8.44 -8.81
N ARG A 120 8.74 -7.93 -7.92
CA ARG A 120 8.51 -6.68 -7.17
C ARG A 120 8.82 -5.41 -7.99
N CYS A 121 9.39 -5.56 -9.19
CA CYS A 121 9.71 -4.45 -10.06
C CYS A 121 8.44 -3.98 -10.79
N MET A 122 8.01 -2.75 -10.54
CA MET A 122 6.88 -2.13 -11.25
C MET A 122 7.33 -1.38 -12.52
N LEU A 123 8.55 -1.62 -13.01
CA LEU A 123 9.08 -1.09 -14.28
C LEU A 123 9.02 0.44 -14.43
N CYS A 124 9.07 1.19 -13.32
CA CYS A 124 9.02 2.66 -13.30
C CYS A 124 10.25 3.39 -13.90
N ALA A 125 11.25 2.66 -14.40
CA ALA A 125 12.50 3.17 -15.01
C ALA A 125 13.38 4.13 -14.18
N ARG A 126 12.99 4.50 -12.95
CA ARG A 126 13.74 5.44 -12.10
C ARG A 126 15.19 5.02 -11.82
N CYS A 127 15.45 3.71 -11.77
CA CYS A 127 16.81 3.18 -11.61
C CYS A 127 17.71 3.41 -12.84
N VAL A 128 17.12 3.50 -14.05
CA VAL A 128 17.83 3.81 -15.30
C VAL A 128 18.14 5.30 -15.36
N GLU A 129 17.18 6.14 -14.97
CA GLU A 129 17.30 7.59 -14.98
C GLU A 129 18.34 8.11 -13.99
N MET A 130 18.34 7.62 -12.75
CA MET A 130 19.27 8.08 -11.70
C MET A 130 20.63 7.38 -11.73
N CYS A 131 20.87 6.44 -12.65
CA CYS A 131 22.16 5.77 -12.70
C CYS A 131 23.25 6.73 -13.20
N PRO A 132 24.34 6.94 -12.45
CA PRO A 132 25.41 7.87 -12.85
C PRO A 132 26.29 7.33 -13.97
N TYR A 133 26.22 6.04 -14.28
CA TYR A 133 27.07 5.42 -15.30
C TYR A 133 26.32 5.28 -16.61
N GLU A 134 26.97 5.68 -17.71
CA GLU A 134 26.40 5.60 -19.04
C GLU A 134 26.15 4.14 -19.46
N GLU A 135 24.96 3.85 -19.97
CA GLU A 135 24.52 2.53 -20.45
C GLU A 135 24.73 1.34 -19.49
N ALA A 136 24.92 1.58 -18.19
CA ALA A 136 25.00 0.54 -17.18
C ALA A 136 23.65 -0.17 -16.97
N LEU A 137 22.54 0.56 -17.12
CA LEU A 137 21.19 0.01 -17.13
C LEU A 137 20.45 0.40 -18.40
N SER A 138 19.62 -0.52 -18.91
CA SER A 138 18.76 -0.28 -20.05
C SER A 138 17.38 -0.92 -19.86
N LEU A 139 16.34 -0.21 -20.25
CA LEU A 139 14.97 -0.73 -20.32
C LEU A 139 14.69 -1.10 -21.78
N LYS A 140 14.48 -2.39 -22.03
CA LYS A 140 14.13 -2.93 -23.35
C LYS A 140 12.64 -3.22 -23.40
N VAL A 141 11.97 -2.81 -24.47
CA VAL A 141 10.57 -3.14 -24.76
C VAL A 141 10.54 -3.89 -26.08
N ALA A 142 9.99 -5.11 -26.09
CA ALA A 142 9.96 -5.99 -27.26
C ALA A 142 11.36 -6.19 -27.89
N GLY A 143 12.39 -6.27 -27.04
CA GLY A 143 13.79 -6.40 -27.48
C GLY A 143 14.48 -5.10 -27.90
N LYS A 144 13.74 -4.00 -28.14
CA LYS A 144 14.31 -2.69 -28.50
C LYS A 144 14.61 -1.85 -27.25
N PRO A 145 15.80 -1.23 -27.12
CA PRO A 145 16.10 -0.35 -26.00
C PRO A 145 15.28 0.94 -26.12
N VAL A 146 14.42 1.22 -25.14
CA VAL A 146 13.62 2.45 -25.09
C VAL A 146 14.32 3.52 -24.23
N MET A 147 14.92 3.11 -23.11
CA MET A 147 15.68 4.00 -22.24
C MET A 147 17.02 3.36 -21.86
N LYS A 148 18.05 4.21 -21.79
CA LYS A 148 19.39 3.86 -21.32
C LYS A 148 19.81 4.89 -20.28
N SER A 149 20.61 4.45 -19.31
CA SER A 149 21.22 5.39 -18.37
C SER A 149 22.18 6.30 -19.10
N ARG A 150 22.15 7.59 -18.77
CA ARG A 150 23.08 8.60 -19.29
C ARG A 150 23.97 9.03 -18.15
N ASN A 151 25.25 9.25 -18.45
CA ASN A 151 26.13 9.87 -17.48
C ASN A 151 25.67 11.32 -17.25
N TRP A 152 25.51 11.71 -15.99
CA TRP A 152 25.16 13.06 -15.57
C TRP A 152 26.25 13.70 -14.69
N LEU A 153 27.36 12.99 -14.46
CA LEU A 153 28.62 13.50 -13.91
C LEU A 153 29.62 13.80 -15.02
#